data_AF-A0A0X3PID1-F1
#
_entry.id   AF-A0A0X3PID1-F1
#
_cell.length_a   1.000
_cell.length_b   1.000
_cell.length_c   1.000
_cell.angle_alpha   90.00
_cell.angle_beta   90.00
_cell.angle_gamma   90.00
#
_symmetry.space_group_name_H-M   'P 1'
#
loop_
_entity.id
_entity.type
_entity.pdbx_description
1 polymer ?
#
loop_
_entity_poly.entity_id
_entity_poly.type
_entity_poly.pdbx_seq_one_letter_code
_entity_poly.pdbx_strand_id
1 'polypeptide(L)'
;MQVLIPKSYCFYFKSSCIRTLQTLSIRQVNDLCGKMAKVRTNKAAPQQIVLKAPKGTRDRNPVQMRVLEKVFGVIQDCFKRHDAVSIETPVFELKDVLTGKYGEESKLIYNLEDQGGELLSLRYDLTVPFARYVAMNKIKSIKRFQIGKVYRRDQPAMNRGRFREFYQCDFDIAGDYGLMLPDSECLRIIYEVLTELDLGDFVIKVNHRRLLDGLFTACGVPAEKFTAACSSVDKLDKLPWEEVRKELVEEKGLPEAVVKLIGEYTQISGGMDVLDRLAGDERLADNKTIQNTLPELRTLLDYCQALGIMDRLRLDLSLARGLDYYTGVIYEAVLTGFIHNPITAAVSAAPAQAAEQPQGKKSKRPAAADEIEDAGDTEGAVGSVAGGGRYDNLVDLFCPGSRVPCVGLSFGIERLLAVSEMLSKRNAAGAKSVLRATETDVMVIVAHKGLIVARLELCRLLWDAKIKAAFSHKNQPKILDQLQYCESTGIPIAVIIGDGELQRGVVKLRRISSRDEREVLRSELPAEIKRELQELSSSDAI
;
A
#
# COMPACT_ATOMS: atom_id res chain seq x y z
N MET A 1 -32.76 37.63 -53.65
CA MET A 1 -31.75 38.20 -52.74
C MET A 1 -30.87 37.05 -52.24
N GLN A 2 -29.68 36.86 -52.79
CA GLN A 2 -28.74 35.81 -52.38
C GLN A 2 -28.00 36.28 -51.13
N VAL A 3 -28.01 35.48 -50.05
CA VAL A 3 -27.25 35.76 -48.84
C VAL A 3 -25.92 35.01 -48.94
N LEU A 4 -24.81 35.75 -49.08
CA LEU A 4 -23.46 35.20 -48.98
C LEU A 4 -23.09 35.05 -47.49
N ILE A 5 -22.73 33.83 -47.08
CA ILE A 5 -22.22 33.57 -45.72
C ILE A 5 -20.68 33.63 -45.78
N PRO A 6 -20.01 34.44 -44.94
CA PRO A 6 -18.55 34.51 -44.88
C PRO A 6 -17.93 33.17 -44.45
N LYS A 7 -16.75 32.85 -45.00
CA LYS A 7 -15.97 31.61 -44.73
C LYS A 7 -15.58 31.38 -43.26
N SER A 8 -15.77 32.35 -42.36
CA SER A 8 -15.38 32.26 -40.95
C SER A 8 -16.26 31.35 -40.09
N TYR A 9 -17.37 30.83 -40.62
CA TYR A 9 -18.29 29.94 -39.87
C TYR A 9 -18.15 28.44 -40.19
N CYS A 10 -17.12 28.02 -40.93
CA CYS A 10 -16.89 26.62 -41.29
C CYS A 10 -15.76 26.00 -40.45
N PHE A 11 -16.06 25.61 -39.20
CA PHE A 11 -15.20 24.69 -38.44
C PHE A 11 -15.75 23.28 -38.63
N TYR A 12 -14.87 22.34 -39.00
CA TYR A 12 -15.08 20.99 -39.53
C TYR A 12 -15.18 20.92 -41.07
N PHE A 13 -14.06 20.60 -41.74
CA PHE A 13 -13.93 19.38 -42.54
C PHE A 13 -12.47 19.16 -42.97
N LYS A 14 -12.01 17.91 -42.86
CA LYS A 14 -10.71 17.40 -43.35
C LYS A 14 -10.57 17.60 -44.86
N SER A 15 -9.33 17.74 -45.30
CA SER A 15 -8.89 17.86 -46.70
C SER A 15 -9.41 16.75 -47.62
N SER A 16 -10.42 17.05 -48.43
CA SER A 16 -10.63 16.53 -49.81
C SER A 16 -12.06 16.83 -50.28
N CYS A 17 -12.33 18.02 -50.84
CA CYS A 17 -13.39 18.21 -51.85
C CYS A 17 -13.45 19.67 -52.33
N ILE A 18 -12.99 19.92 -53.56
CA ILE A 18 -13.31 21.12 -54.32
C ILE A 18 -14.53 20.79 -55.18
N ARG A 19 -15.72 21.35 -54.86
CA ARG A 19 -16.69 21.98 -55.79
C ARG A 19 -18.10 22.11 -55.21
N THR A 20 -18.74 23.20 -55.65
CA THR A 20 -20.19 23.53 -55.68
C THR A 20 -20.77 24.24 -54.47
N LEU A 21 -20.83 25.58 -54.55
CA LEU A 21 -21.72 26.41 -53.74
C LEU A 21 -23.17 26.15 -54.15
N GLN A 22 -23.87 25.26 -53.44
CA GLN A 22 -25.32 25.14 -53.58
C GLN A 22 -26.00 26.21 -52.71
N THR A 23 -26.73 27.11 -53.35
CA THR A 23 -27.60 28.08 -52.67
C THR A 23 -28.77 27.38 -52.00
N LEU A 24 -28.84 27.41 -50.67
CA LEU A 24 -29.97 26.91 -49.90
C LEU A 24 -31.21 27.80 -50.10
N SER A 25 -32.38 27.20 -50.23
CA SER A 25 -33.66 27.92 -50.27
C SER A 25 -34.06 28.46 -48.89
N ILE A 26 -34.90 29.50 -48.84
CA ILE A 26 -35.41 30.08 -47.58
C ILE A 26 -36.08 29.03 -46.68
N ARG A 27 -36.75 28.02 -47.27
CA ARG A 27 -37.30 26.89 -46.52
C ARG A 27 -36.23 26.03 -45.85
N GLN A 28 -35.12 25.76 -46.53
CA GLN A 28 -34.03 24.97 -45.96
C GLN A 28 -33.28 25.74 -44.87
N VAL A 29 -33.13 27.06 -45.02
CA VAL A 29 -32.56 27.92 -43.96
C VAL A 29 -33.47 27.96 -42.73
N ASN A 30 -34.79 28.09 -42.92
CA ASN A 30 -35.74 28.04 -41.80
C ASN A 30 -35.79 26.68 -41.11
N ASP A 31 -35.63 25.59 -41.87
CA ASP A 31 -35.60 24.24 -41.31
C ASP A 31 -34.29 23.98 -40.53
N LEU A 32 -33.16 24.52 -41.00
CA LEU A 32 -31.88 24.54 -40.26
C LEU A 32 -31.95 25.43 -39.01
N CYS A 33 -32.51 26.63 -39.10
CA CYS A 33 -32.73 27.51 -37.96
C CYS A 33 -33.69 26.87 -36.95
N GLY A 34 -34.72 26.16 -37.40
CA GLY A 34 -35.63 25.39 -36.53
C GLY A 34 -34.94 24.21 -35.83
N LYS A 35 -34.03 23.51 -36.52
CA LYS A 35 -33.19 22.46 -35.94
C LYS A 35 -32.17 23.03 -34.95
N MET A 36 -31.52 24.16 -35.26
CA MET A 36 -30.58 24.85 -34.35
C MET A 36 -31.28 25.49 -33.15
N ALA A 37 -32.52 25.97 -33.30
CA ALA A 37 -33.33 26.48 -32.20
C ALA A 37 -33.78 25.36 -31.25
N LYS A 38 -34.06 24.15 -31.76
CA LYS A 38 -34.32 22.95 -30.95
C LYS A 38 -33.08 22.41 -30.23
N VAL A 39 -31.88 22.63 -30.76
CA VAL A 39 -30.62 22.28 -30.09
C VAL A 39 -30.31 23.22 -28.92
N ARG A 40 -30.87 24.45 -28.90
CA ARG A 40 -30.59 25.46 -27.87
C ARG A 40 -31.51 25.45 -26.65
N THR A 41 -32.41 24.48 -26.50
CA THR A 41 -33.32 24.39 -25.33
C THR A 41 -33.17 23.13 -24.48
N ASN A 42 -32.13 22.32 -24.69
CA ASN A 42 -31.66 21.44 -23.62
C ASN A 42 -30.78 22.27 -22.67
N LYS A 43 -31.41 23.08 -21.81
CA LYS A 43 -30.81 23.37 -20.50
C LYS A 43 -30.66 22.01 -19.84
N ALA A 44 -29.49 21.39 -20.00
CA ALA A 44 -29.15 20.18 -19.27
C ALA A 44 -29.49 20.48 -17.80
N ALA A 45 -30.39 19.68 -17.21
CA ALA A 45 -30.57 19.68 -15.77
C ALA A 45 -29.16 19.62 -15.15
N PRO A 46 -28.88 20.40 -14.08
CA PRO A 46 -27.54 20.44 -13.50
C PRO A 46 -27.09 19.00 -13.29
N GLN A 47 -26.08 18.60 -14.07
CA GLN A 47 -25.64 17.22 -14.13
C GLN A 47 -25.19 16.89 -12.72
N GLN A 48 -25.95 16.05 -12.01
CA GLN A 48 -25.70 15.76 -10.61
C GLN A 48 -24.30 15.17 -10.53
N ILE A 49 -23.36 15.97 -10.01
CA ILE A 49 -21.96 15.58 -9.94
C ILE A 49 -21.90 14.36 -9.02
N VAL A 50 -21.45 13.24 -9.56
CA VAL A 50 -21.25 12.03 -8.77
C VAL A 50 -20.01 12.24 -7.91
N LEU A 51 -20.22 12.54 -6.63
CA LEU A 51 -19.15 12.71 -5.64
C LEU A 51 -18.63 11.34 -5.22
N LYS A 52 -17.55 10.88 -5.86
CA LYS A 52 -16.84 9.66 -5.49
C LYS A 52 -15.37 9.72 -5.89
N ALA A 53 -14.53 9.02 -5.13
CA ALA A 53 -13.17 8.73 -5.57
C ALA A 53 -13.18 7.82 -6.82
N PRO A 54 -12.16 7.91 -7.71
CA PRO A 54 -11.98 6.98 -8.81
C PRO A 54 -12.02 5.50 -8.36
N LYS A 55 -12.52 4.61 -9.23
CA LYS A 55 -12.60 3.17 -8.94
C LYS A 55 -11.21 2.65 -8.54
N GLY A 56 -11.12 1.95 -7.41
CA GLY A 56 -9.87 1.39 -6.91
C GLY A 56 -9.00 2.38 -6.12
N THR A 57 -9.48 3.59 -5.85
CA THR A 57 -8.80 4.60 -5.00
C THR A 57 -9.68 4.92 -3.80
N ARG A 58 -9.11 5.51 -2.74
CA ARG A 58 -9.84 5.90 -1.53
C ARG A 58 -9.22 7.10 -0.85
N ASP A 59 -10.07 7.88 -0.18
CA ASP A 59 -9.64 8.82 0.84
C ASP A 59 -9.33 8.08 2.14
N ARG A 60 -8.41 8.61 2.94
CA ARG A 60 -8.12 8.11 4.29
C ARG A 60 -8.59 9.13 5.31
N ASN A 61 -9.29 8.66 6.34
CA ASN A 61 -9.70 9.52 7.44
C ASN A 61 -8.51 9.80 8.39
N PRO A 62 -8.62 10.78 9.30
CA PRO A 62 -7.52 11.16 10.20
C PRO A 62 -6.96 10.01 11.06
N VAL A 63 -7.81 9.08 11.50
CA VAL A 63 -7.38 7.92 12.30
C VAL A 63 -6.55 6.97 11.44
N GLN A 64 -6.98 6.71 10.21
CA GLN A 64 -6.23 5.89 9.26
C GLN A 64 -4.89 6.52 8.89
N MET A 65 -4.85 7.85 8.76
CA MET A 65 -3.59 8.58 8.55
C MET A 65 -2.65 8.44 9.74
N ARG A 66 -3.18 8.46 10.98
CA ARG A 66 -2.34 8.24 12.17
C ARG A 66 -1.71 6.86 12.20
N VAL A 67 -2.48 5.82 11.87
CA VAL A 67 -1.95 4.44 11.76
C VAL A 67 -0.89 4.38 10.67
N LEU A 68 -1.15 5.01 9.51
CA LEU A 68 -0.22 5.08 8.40
C LEU A 68 1.10 5.76 8.77
N GLU A 69 1.05 6.91 9.43
CA GLU A 69 2.22 7.63 9.91
C GLU A 69 3.04 6.80 10.90
N LYS A 70 2.38 6.06 11.82
CA LYS A 70 3.06 5.18 12.76
C LYS A 70 3.79 4.04 12.03
N VAL A 71 3.12 3.39 11.08
CA VAL A 71 3.73 2.31 10.27
C VAL A 71 4.91 2.85 9.46
N PHE A 72 4.77 4.02 8.83
CA PHE A 72 5.88 4.67 8.13
C PHE A 72 7.03 5.03 9.04
N GLY A 73 6.77 5.51 10.26
CA GLY A 73 7.80 5.79 11.25
C GLY A 73 8.68 4.57 11.53
N VAL A 74 8.07 3.45 11.89
CA VAL A 74 8.78 2.18 12.16
C VAL A 74 9.62 1.74 10.96
N ILE A 75 9.04 1.77 9.75
CA ILE A 75 9.73 1.38 8.52
C ILE A 75 10.92 2.32 8.23
N GLN A 76 10.70 3.63 8.29
CA GLN A 76 11.74 4.63 8.02
C GLN A 76 12.87 4.57 9.04
N ASP A 77 12.57 4.36 10.31
CA ASP A 77 13.57 4.27 11.37
C ASP A 77 14.42 3.01 11.21
N CYS A 78 13.83 1.87 10.83
CA CYS A 78 14.58 0.68 10.45
C CYS A 78 15.46 0.92 9.20
N PHE A 79 14.92 1.53 8.14
CA PHE A 79 15.72 1.83 6.93
C PHE A 79 16.91 2.75 7.23
N LYS A 80 16.74 3.78 8.07
CA LYS A 80 17.83 4.67 8.50
C LYS A 80 18.84 3.96 9.39
N ARG A 81 18.39 3.04 10.26
CA ARG A 81 19.24 2.17 11.10
C ARG A 81 20.20 1.34 10.24
N HIS A 82 19.76 0.99 9.03
CA HIS A 82 20.54 0.26 8.02
C HIS A 82 21.30 1.15 7.03
N ASP A 83 21.48 2.45 7.34
CA ASP A 83 22.25 3.41 6.52
C ASP A 83 21.72 3.60 5.08
N ALA A 84 20.38 3.55 4.90
CA ALA A 84 19.77 3.88 3.62
C ALA A 84 19.45 5.36 3.48
N VAL A 85 19.81 5.93 2.32
CA VAL A 85 19.41 7.29 1.95
C VAL A 85 18.02 7.32 1.33
N SER A 86 17.25 8.39 1.54
CA SER A 86 15.95 8.57 0.89
C SER A 86 16.10 9.20 -0.49
N ILE A 87 15.39 8.67 -1.49
CA ILE A 87 15.24 9.30 -2.81
C ILE A 87 13.76 9.49 -3.15
N GLU A 88 13.48 10.34 -4.13
CA GLU A 88 12.17 10.48 -4.73
C GLU A 88 12.30 10.53 -6.26
N THR A 89 11.38 9.86 -6.94
CA THR A 89 11.20 9.95 -8.40
C THR A 89 9.85 10.59 -8.73
N PRO A 90 9.70 11.21 -9.92
CA PRO A 90 8.41 11.70 -10.38
C PRO A 90 7.32 10.60 -10.36
N VAL A 91 6.06 11.02 -10.22
CA VAL A 91 4.92 10.08 -10.19
C VAL A 91 4.63 9.44 -11.56
N PHE A 92 5.02 10.13 -12.64
CA PHE A 92 4.99 9.64 -14.00
C PHE A 92 6.40 9.55 -14.56
N GLU A 93 6.62 8.53 -15.38
CA GLU A 93 7.85 8.33 -16.15
C GLU A 93 7.51 8.43 -17.64
N LEU A 94 8.53 8.58 -18.49
CA LEU A 94 8.36 8.39 -19.92
C LEU A 94 7.79 6.99 -20.18
N LYS A 95 6.81 6.88 -21.07
CA LYS A 95 6.13 5.61 -21.35
C LYS A 95 7.13 4.49 -21.68
N ASP A 96 8.17 4.80 -22.45
CA ASP A 96 9.21 3.85 -22.88
C ASP A 96 10.16 3.40 -21.77
N VAL A 97 10.17 4.10 -20.62
CA VAL A 97 10.88 3.65 -19.41
C VAL A 97 10.13 2.48 -18.77
N LEU A 98 8.79 2.48 -18.84
CA LEU A 98 7.93 1.49 -18.18
C LEU A 98 7.49 0.35 -19.11
N THR A 99 7.54 0.55 -20.43
CA THR A 99 7.16 -0.48 -21.41
C THR A 99 8.36 -1.29 -21.91
N GLY A 100 8.12 -2.56 -22.26
CA GLY A 100 9.14 -3.42 -22.87
C GLY A 100 10.30 -3.83 -21.96
N LYS A 101 10.23 -3.54 -20.65
CA LYS A 101 11.23 -3.98 -19.67
C LYS A 101 10.92 -5.37 -19.13
N TYR A 102 9.71 -5.62 -18.61
CA TYR A 102 9.29 -6.93 -18.05
C TYR A 102 7.77 -7.15 -18.01
N GLY A 103 7.34 -8.41 -18.12
CA GLY A 103 6.03 -8.93 -17.68
C GLY A 103 4.78 -8.60 -18.51
N GLU A 104 3.73 -9.39 -18.27
CA GLU A 104 2.37 -9.09 -18.75
C GLU A 104 1.73 -7.86 -18.07
N GLU A 105 2.34 -7.37 -16.98
CA GLU A 105 1.89 -6.21 -16.20
C GLU A 105 1.94 -4.89 -16.98
N SER A 106 2.61 -4.83 -18.13
CA SER A 106 2.55 -3.69 -19.06
C SER A 106 1.11 -3.35 -19.50
N LYS A 107 0.19 -4.32 -19.48
CA LYS A 107 -1.25 -4.13 -19.73
C LYS A 107 -1.94 -3.32 -18.62
N LEU A 108 -1.33 -3.25 -17.43
CA LEU A 108 -1.89 -2.63 -16.23
C LEU A 108 -1.43 -1.18 -16.00
N ILE A 109 -0.69 -0.58 -16.92
CA ILE A 109 -0.15 0.77 -16.76
C ILE A 109 -1.21 1.84 -17.07
N TYR A 110 -1.25 2.89 -16.24
CA TYR A 110 -2.02 4.11 -16.52
C TYR A 110 -1.22 5.04 -17.43
N ASN A 111 -1.74 5.31 -18.63
CA ASN A 111 -1.17 6.28 -19.55
C ASN A 111 -1.85 7.64 -19.38
N LEU A 112 -1.08 8.72 -19.49
CA LEU A 112 -1.61 10.08 -19.55
C LEU A 112 -2.14 10.36 -20.96
N GLU A 113 -3.04 11.34 -21.07
CA GLU A 113 -3.55 11.80 -22.36
C GLU A 113 -2.42 12.45 -23.17
N ASP A 114 -2.39 12.19 -24.48
CA ASP A 114 -1.48 12.88 -25.39
C ASP A 114 -1.96 14.31 -25.60
N GLN A 115 -1.16 15.26 -25.13
CA GLN A 115 -1.41 16.69 -25.24
C GLN A 115 -0.41 17.39 -26.17
N GLY A 116 0.25 16.64 -27.06
CA GLY A 116 1.22 17.15 -28.04
C GLY A 116 2.66 17.21 -27.54
N GLY A 117 2.98 16.50 -26.45
CA GLY A 117 4.30 16.45 -25.82
C GLY A 117 4.84 15.02 -25.69
N GLU A 118 5.62 14.77 -24.64
CA GLU A 118 6.13 13.45 -24.32
C GLU A 118 5.01 12.50 -23.90
N LEU A 119 5.11 11.23 -24.29
CA LEU A 119 4.17 10.20 -23.84
C LEU A 119 4.55 9.75 -22.44
N LEU A 120 3.64 9.94 -21.49
CA LEU A 120 3.86 9.70 -20.07
C LEU A 120 2.94 8.60 -19.53
N SER A 121 3.44 7.91 -18.52
CA SER A 121 2.73 6.84 -17.83
C SER A 121 2.99 6.92 -16.32
N LEU A 122 1.97 6.64 -15.51
CA LEU A 122 2.16 6.55 -14.05
C LEU A 122 3.00 5.32 -13.71
N ARG A 123 3.91 5.47 -12.75
CA ARG A 123 4.73 4.37 -12.24
C ARG A 123 3.87 3.27 -11.62
N TYR A 124 4.11 2.02 -12.00
CA TYR A 124 3.41 0.85 -11.46
C TYR A 124 4.17 0.19 -10.30
N ASP A 125 5.46 0.51 -10.14
CA ASP A 125 6.32 0.16 -9.02
C ASP A 125 7.31 1.30 -8.69
N LEU A 126 8.22 1.08 -7.74
CA LEU A 126 9.33 1.99 -7.44
C LEU A 126 10.70 1.44 -7.91
N THR A 127 10.77 0.17 -8.30
CA THR A 127 12.02 -0.50 -8.72
C THR A 127 12.48 -0.07 -10.11
N VAL A 128 11.58 0.05 -11.09
CA VAL A 128 11.93 0.51 -12.44
C VAL A 128 12.35 1.99 -12.44
N PRO A 129 11.63 2.91 -11.77
CA PRO A 129 12.10 4.28 -11.58
C PRO A 129 13.48 4.37 -10.91
N PHE A 130 13.78 3.47 -9.97
CA PHE A 130 15.09 3.40 -9.32
C PHE A 130 16.19 2.94 -10.28
N ALA A 131 15.97 1.89 -11.07
CA ALA A 131 16.95 1.45 -12.06
C ALA A 131 17.25 2.54 -13.10
N ARG A 132 16.22 3.26 -13.56
CA ARG A 132 16.39 4.46 -14.41
C ARG A 132 17.20 5.54 -13.68
N TYR A 133 16.92 5.79 -12.40
CA TYR A 133 17.65 6.77 -11.59
C TYR A 133 19.14 6.43 -11.48
N VAL A 134 19.47 5.17 -11.18
CA VAL A 134 20.86 4.68 -11.09
C VAL A 134 21.58 4.84 -12.43
N ALA A 135 20.95 4.40 -13.52
CA ALA A 135 21.51 4.50 -14.87
C ALA A 135 21.74 5.95 -15.31
N MET A 136 20.72 6.81 -15.16
CA MET A 136 20.77 8.22 -15.57
C MET A 136 21.87 9.00 -14.84
N ASN A 137 22.06 8.73 -13.54
CA ASN A 137 23.07 9.39 -12.72
C ASN A 137 24.42 8.66 -12.70
N LYS A 138 24.56 7.55 -13.44
CA LYS A 138 25.78 6.72 -13.49
C LYS A 138 26.26 6.26 -12.11
N ILE A 139 25.31 5.96 -11.23
CA ILE A 139 25.60 5.52 -9.86
C ILE A 139 26.15 4.10 -9.89
N LYS A 140 27.26 3.85 -9.17
CA LYS A 140 27.89 2.54 -9.07
C LYS A 140 27.52 1.78 -7.80
N SER A 141 27.21 2.50 -6.74
CA SER A 141 26.82 1.94 -5.45
C SER A 141 25.89 2.91 -4.74
N ILE A 142 24.78 2.41 -4.23
CA ILE A 142 23.83 3.16 -3.40
C ILE A 142 22.97 2.19 -2.60
N LYS A 143 22.76 2.50 -1.33
CA LYS A 143 21.73 1.90 -0.49
C LYS A 143 20.64 2.93 -0.25
N ARG A 144 19.42 2.67 -0.71
CA ARG A 144 18.33 3.65 -0.65
C ARG A 144 17.05 3.07 -0.10
N PHE A 145 16.16 3.96 0.33
CA PHE A 145 14.74 3.66 0.47
C PHE A 145 13.88 4.69 -0.27
N GLN A 146 12.68 4.28 -0.66
CA GLN A 146 11.67 5.15 -1.27
C GLN A 146 10.28 4.73 -0.78
N ILE A 147 9.52 5.68 -0.25
CA ILE A 147 8.12 5.48 0.14
C ILE A 147 7.26 6.30 -0.80
N GLY A 148 6.38 5.64 -1.54
CA GLY A 148 5.60 6.31 -2.58
C GLY A 148 4.37 5.54 -2.99
N LYS A 149 3.39 6.27 -3.53
CA LYS A 149 2.24 5.65 -4.20
C LYS A 149 2.64 5.12 -5.57
N VAL A 150 2.05 4.00 -5.93
CA VAL A 150 2.13 3.36 -7.24
C VAL A 150 0.75 3.05 -7.80
N TYR A 151 0.68 2.88 -9.12
CA TYR A 151 -0.58 2.85 -9.85
C TYR A 151 -0.67 1.64 -10.77
N ARG A 152 -1.62 0.74 -10.48
CA ARG A 152 -1.87 -0.46 -11.29
C ARG A 152 -3.33 -0.52 -11.68
N ARG A 153 -3.64 -0.70 -12.97
CA ARG A 153 -5.01 -0.83 -13.53
C ARG A 153 -5.64 -2.19 -13.27
N ASP A 154 -5.29 -2.78 -12.14
CA ASP A 154 -5.76 -4.07 -11.73
C ASP A 154 -7.27 -4.09 -11.48
N GLN A 155 -7.87 -5.28 -11.40
CA GLN A 155 -9.25 -5.41 -10.96
C GLN A 155 -9.29 -5.28 -9.42
N PRO A 156 -9.85 -4.19 -8.87
CA PRO A 156 -9.76 -3.92 -7.45
C PRO A 156 -10.64 -4.89 -6.66
N ALA A 157 -10.10 -5.39 -5.56
CA ALA A 157 -10.82 -6.19 -4.56
C ALA A 157 -10.68 -5.49 -3.21
N MET A 158 -11.55 -4.51 -2.96
CA MET A 158 -11.43 -3.60 -1.80
C MET A 158 -11.46 -4.35 -0.47
N ASN A 159 -12.29 -5.38 -0.36
CA ASN A 159 -12.42 -6.22 0.83
C ASN A 159 -11.14 -7.03 1.11
N ARG A 160 -10.30 -7.23 0.09
CA ARG A 160 -9.04 -7.99 0.16
C ARG A 160 -7.79 -7.08 0.09
N GLY A 161 -7.97 -5.76 0.17
CA GLY A 161 -6.87 -4.78 0.18
C GLY A 161 -6.19 -4.57 -1.18
N ARG A 162 -6.81 -4.98 -2.30
CA ARG A 162 -6.28 -4.79 -3.65
C ARG A 162 -6.82 -3.50 -4.26
N PHE A 163 -5.98 -2.48 -4.32
CA PHE A 163 -6.30 -1.14 -4.83
C PHE A 163 -5.60 -0.86 -6.16
N ARG A 164 -6.05 0.20 -6.85
CA ARG A 164 -5.40 0.72 -8.06
C ARG A 164 -4.39 1.82 -7.76
N GLU A 165 -4.54 2.48 -6.63
CA GLU A 165 -3.56 3.39 -6.03
C GLU A 165 -3.26 2.87 -4.62
N PHE A 166 -1.99 2.60 -4.32
CA PHE A 166 -1.55 2.15 -3.01
C PHE A 166 -0.09 2.50 -2.74
N TYR A 167 0.32 2.47 -1.48
CA TYR A 167 1.71 2.70 -1.09
C TYR A 167 2.57 1.46 -1.22
N GLN A 168 3.78 1.67 -1.73
CA GLN A 168 4.92 0.78 -1.55
C GLN A 168 5.97 1.47 -0.69
N CYS A 169 6.71 0.67 0.07
CA CYS A 169 7.88 1.11 0.84
C CYS A 169 9.04 0.21 0.46
N ASP A 170 9.90 0.71 -0.42
CA ASP A 170 10.96 -0.06 -1.04
C ASP A 170 12.30 0.30 -0.41
N PHE A 171 13.14 -0.70 -0.18
CA PHE A 171 14.53 -0.57 0.21
C PHE A 171 15.38 -1.39 -0.75
N ASP A 172 16.46 -0.81 -1.25
CA ASP A 172 17.30 -1.43 -2.27
C ASP A 172 18.78 -1.12 -2.06
N ILE A 173 19.59 -2.14 -2.30
CA ILE A 173 21.05 -2.09 -2.32
C ILE A 173 21.48 -2.34 -3.76
N ALA A 174 22.05 -1.33 -4.39
CA ALA A 174 22.63 -1.40 -5.73
C ALA A 174 24.16 -1.27 -5.63
N GLY A 175 24.88 -2.11 -6.35
CA GLY A 175 26.34 -2.12 -6.38
C GLY A 175 26.94 -3.51 -6.20
N ASP A 176 28.22 -3.63 -6.52
CA ASP A 176 28.97 -4.87 -6.40
C ASP A 176 29.44 -5.08 -4.95
N TYR A 177 28.95 -6.15 -4.32
CA TYR A 177 29.17 -6.46 -2.91
C TYR A 177 29.46 -7.96 -2.74
N GLY A 178 29.89 -8.34 -1.53
CA GLY A 178 30.14 -9.74 -1.21
C GLY A 178 28.89 -10.62 -1.40
N LEU A 179 29.13 -11.85 -1.85
CA LEU A 179 28.11 -12.86 -2.11
C LEU A 179 27.11 -12.98 -0.95
N MET A 180 25.81 -12.85 -1.23
CA MET A 180 24.69 -12.98 -0.29
C MET A 180 24.65 -12.03 0.92
N LEU A 181 25.65 -11.15 1.10
CA LEU A 181 25.65 -10.17 2.19
C LEU A 181 24.47 -9.19 2.10
N PRO A 182 24.28 -8.43 1.00
CA PRO A 182 23.16 -7.50 0.93
C PRO A 182 21.80 -8.21 0.90
N ASP A 183 21.74 -9.43 0.36
CA ASP A 183 20.56 -10.29 0.37
C ASP A 183 20.13 -10.65 1.80
N SER A 184 21.08 -11.03 2.65
CA SER A 184 20.84 -11.32 4.07
C SER A 184 20.41 -10.07 4.85
N GLU A 185 20.95 -8.89 4.51
CA GLU A 185 20.56 -7.63 5.12
C GLU A 185 19.10 -7.27 4.79
N CYS A 186 18.66 -7.47 3.55
CA CYS A 186 17.26 -7.28 3.18
C CYS A 186 16.31 -8.17 3.99
N LEU A 187 16.67 -9.44 4.21
CA LEU A 187 15.87 -10.36 5.04
C LEU A 187 15.82 -9.92 6.50
N ARG A 188 16.95 -9.40 7.03
CA ARG A 188 17.02 -8.83 8.38
C ARG A 188 16.12 -7.62 8.54
N ILE A 189 16.07 -6.73 7.56
CA ILE A 189 15.17 -5.56 7.58
C ILE A 189 13.70 -5.99 7.60
N ILE A 190 13.31 -7.00 6.81
CA ILE A 190 11.95 -7.55 6.86
C ILE A 190 11.63 -8.07 8.26
N TYR A 191 12.55 -8.84 8.85
CA TYR A 191 12.40 -9.36 10.21
C TYR A 191 12.20 -8.25 11.24
N GLU A 192 13.07 -7.23 11.23
CA GLU A 192 13.01 -6.11 12.19
C GLU A 192 11.70 -5.33 12.09
N VAL A 193 11.29 -4.93 10.88
CA VAL A 193 10.07 -4.17 10.67
C VAL A 193 8.84 -4.96 11.11
N LEU A 194 8.72 -6.23 10.70
CA LEU A 194 7.53 -7.03 11.05
C LEU A 194 7.46 -7.35 12.55
N THR A 195 8.62 -7.49 13.20
CA THR A 195 8.72 -7.68 14.65
C THR A 195 8.34 -6.40 15.39
N GLU A 196 8.85 -5.23 14.97
CA GLU A 196 8.61 -3.95 15.62
C GLU A 196 7.16 -3.43 15.41
N LEU A 197 6.52 -3.80 14.29
CA LEU A 197 5.11 -3.50 14.06
C LEU A 197 4.17 -4.35 14.94
N ASP A 198 4.64 -5.46 15.50
CA ASP A 198 3.90 -6.38 16.38
C ASP A 198 2.50 -6.73 15.85
N LEU A 199 2.45 -7.18 14.60
CA LEU A 199 1.20 -7.52 13.91
C LEU A 199 0.85 -9.01 14.05
N GLY A 200 1.40 -9.70 15.05
CA GLY A 200 1.29 -11.14 15.20
C GLY A 200 2.43 -11.93 14.55
N ASP A 201 2.21 -13.23 14.45
CA ASP A 201 3.24 -14.17 14.02
C ASP A 201 3.47 -14.07 12.50
N PHE A 202 4.68 -14.37 12.02
CA PHE A 202 5.00 -14.31 10.59
C PHE A 202 6.08 -15.32 10.19
N VAL A 203 6.15 -15.57 8.87
CA VAL A 203 7.19 -16.37 8.22
C VAL A 203 7.74 -15.64 7.00
N ILE A 204 9.05 -15.67 6.81
CA ILE A 204 9.76 -15.18 5.63
C ILE A 204 10.15 -16.39 4.79
N LYS A 205 9.45 -16.59 3.68
CA LYS A 205 9.76 -17.62 2.69
C LYS A 205 10.89 -17.13 1.80
N VAL A 206 11.86 -17.98 1.52
CA VAL A 206 13.01 -17.71 0.68
C VAL A 206 13.16 -18.81 -0.36
N ASN A 207 13.48 -18.43 -1.59
CA ASN A 207 13.86 -19.34 -2.66
C ASN A 207 14.90 -18.66 -3.56
N HIS A 208 15.33 -19.32 -4.63
CA HIS A 208 16.30 -18.79 -5.57
C HIS A 208 15.93 -19.13 -7.02
N ARG A 209 15.96 -18.14 -7.92
CA ARG A 209 15.58 -18.28 -9.33
C ARG A 209 16.35 -19.38 -10.06
N ARG A 210 17.68 -19.44 -9.86
CA ARG A 210 18.54 -20.51 -10.41
C ARG A 210 18.25 -21.89 -9.80
N LEU A 211 17.78 -21.95 -8.55
CA LEU A 211 17.38 -23.23 -7.95
C LEU A 211 16.11 -23.76 -8.62
N LEU A 212 15.09 -22.90 -8.79
CA LEU A 212 13.88 -23.24 -9.54
C LEU A 212 14.20 -23.71 -10.97
N ASP A 213 15.09 -22.99 -11.66
CA ASP A 213 15.57 -23.34 -13.00
C ASP A 213 16.18 -24.74 -13.06
N GLY A 214 17.10 -25.01 -12.14
CA GLY A 214 17.75 -26.30 -12.02
C GLY A 214 16.76 -27.43 -11.70
N LEU A 215 15.87 -27.21 -10.74
CA LEU A 215 14.87 -28.20 -10.33
C LEU A 215 13.93 -28.56 -11.47
N PHE A 216 13.43 -27.55 -12.20
CA PHE A 216 12.47 -27.77 -13.29
C PHE A 216 13.15 -28.45 -14.48
N THR A 217 14.40 -28.08 -14.77
CA THR A 217 15.22 -28.78 -15.76
C THR A 217 15.41 -30.25 -15.38
N ALA A 218 15.71 -30.54 -14.11
CA ALA A 218 15.86 -31.91 -13.61
C ALA A 218 14.54 -32.70 -13.62
N CYS A 219 13.40 -32.03 -13.47
CA CYS A 219 12.07 -32.64 -13.62
C CYS A 219 11.72 -32.95 -15.09
N GLY A 220 12.44 -32.41 -16.07
CA GLY A 220 12.15 -32.56 -17.50
C GLY A 220 11.21 -31.49 -18.07
N VAL A 221 11.10 -30.32 -17.43
CA VAL A 221 10.36 -29.18 -17.98
C VAL A 221 11.13 -28.57 -19.15
N PRO A 222 10.52 -28.44 -20.35
CA PRO A 222 11.15 -27.76 -21.47
C PRO A 222 11.43 -26.29 -21.16
N ALA A 223 12.56 -25.75 -21.63
CA ALA A 223 13.00 -24.39 -21.32
C ALA A 223 11.97 -23.32 -21.74
N GLU A 224 11.30 -23.52 -22.87
CA GLU A 224 10.24 -22.64 -23.39
C GLU A 224 8.97 -22.65 -22.53
N LYS A 225 8.77 -23.69 -21.72
CA LYS A 225 7.63 -23.80 -20.79
C LYS A 225 7.98 -23.41 -19.35
N PHE A 226 9.24 -23.09 -19.06
CA PHE A 226 9.72 -22.79 -17.71
C PHE A 226 8.87 -21.69 -17.03
N THR A 227 8.76 -20.52 -17.67
CA THR A 227 8.01 -19.38 -17.11
C THR A 227 6.53 -19.71 -16.90
N ALA A 228 5.94 -20.44 -17.84
CA ALA A 228 4.54 -20.86 -17.75
C ALA A 228 4.32 -21.85 -16.59
N ALA A 229 5.25 -22.79 -16.39
CA ALA A 229 5.20 -23.75 -15.30
C ALA A 229 5.35 -23.05 -13.93
N CYS A 230 6.32 -22.15 -13.80
CA CYS A 230 6.50 -21.40 -12.57
C CYS A 230 5.31 -20.48 -12.26
N SER A 231 4.67 -19.89 -13.29
CA SER A 231 3.44 -19.12 -13.10
C SER A 231 2.29 -19.95 -12.54
N SER A 232 2.20 -21.24 -12.86
CA SER A 232 1.21 -22.14 -12.25
C SER A 232 1.62 -22.55 -10.83
N VAL A 233 2.91 -22.83 -10.60
CA VAL A 233 3.44 -23.18 -9.27
C VAL A 233 3.31 -22.03 -8.28
N ASP A 234 3.46 -20.78 -8.71
CA ASP A 234 3.25 -19.59 -7.87
C ASP A 234 1.84 -19.54 -7.26
N LYS A 235 0.85 -20.17 -7.93
CA LYS A 235 -0.54 -20.24 -7.44
C LYS A 235 -0.73 -21.23 -6.30
N LEU A 236 0.27 -22.05 -5.93
CA LEU A 236 0.21 -22.92 -4.75
C LEU A 236 0.06 -22.15 -3.44
N ASP A 237 0.26 -20.83 -3.46
CA ASP A 237 -0.05 -19.95 -2.35
C ASP A 237 -1.56 -19.77 -2.09
N LYS A 238 -2.40 -20.07 -3.09
CA LYS A 238 -3.86 -19.85 -3.08
C LYS A 238 -4.66 -21.08 -3.44
N LEU A 239 -4.14 -21.90 -4.36
CA LEU A 239 -4.81 -23.06 -4.92
C LEU A 239 -4.21 -24.35 -4.37
N PRO A 240 -5.03 -25.39 -4.15
CA PRO A 240 -4.54 -26.70 -3.78
C PRO A 240 -3.71 -27.33 -4.91
N TRP A 241 -2.81 -28.23 -4.56
CA TRP A 241 -1.93 -28.92 -5.50
C TRP A 241 -2.67 -29.56 -6.67
N GLU A 242 -3.84 -30.17 -6.45
CA GLU A 242 -4.60 -30.83 -7.52
C GLU A 242 -5.08 -29.87 -8.62
N GLU A 243 -5.43 -28.63 -8.26
CA GLU A 243 -5.83 -27.62 -9.24
C GLU A 243 -4.63 -27.13 -10.04
N VAL A 244 -3.50 -26.89 -9.37
CA VAL A 244 -2.24 -26.50 -10.04
C VAL A 244 -1.73 -27.63 -10.94
N ARG A 245 -1.82 -28.89 -10.49
CA ARG A 245 -1.50 -30.07 -11.28
C ARG A 245 -2.35 -30.12 -12.54
N LYS A 246 -3.66 -29.92 -12.42
CA LYS A 246 -4.58 -29.89 -13.56
C LYS A 246 -4.18 -28.81 -14.58
N GLU A 247 -3.86 -27.60 -14.11
CA GLU A 247 -3.38 -26.52 -14.98
C GLU A 247 -2.07 -26.88 -15.70
N LEU A 248 -1.10 -27.45 -15.00
CA LEU A 248 0.20 -27.84 -15.56
C LEU A 248 0.05 -28.91 -16.66
N VAL A 249 -0.85 -29.87 -16.47
CA VAL A 249 -1.10 -30.95 -17.43
C VAL A 249 -1.98 -30.47 -18.59
N GLU A 250 -3.16 -29.95 -18.29
CA GLU A 250 -4.20 -29.67 -19.29
C GLU A 250 -3.95 -28.37 -20.07
N GLU A 251 -3.53 -27.30 -19.39
CA GLU A 251 -3.35 -25.99 -20.02
C GLU A 251 -1.92 -25.77 -20.51
N LYS A 252 -0.92 -26.15 -19.70
CA LYS A 252 0.50 -25.97 -20.07
C LYS A 252 1.05 -27.15 -20.87
N GLY A 253 0.33 -28.26 -20.93
CA GLY A 253 0.70 -29.44 -21.71
C GLY A 253 2.00 -30.08 -21.24
N LEU A 254 2.22 -30.16 -19.93
CA LEU A 254 3.35 -30.90 -19.36
C LEU A 254 2.99 -32.37 -19.14
N PRO A 255 3.92 -33.31 -19.38
CA PRO A 255 3.66 -34.73 -19.10
C PRO A 255 3.38 -34.99 -17.62
N GLU A 256 2.45 -35.91 -17.33
CA GLU A 256 2.07 -36.27 -15.96
C GLU A 256 3.27 -36.67 -15.09
N ALA A 257 4.22 -37.41 -15.66
CA ALA A 257 5.45 -37.80 -14.95
C ALA A 257 6.30 -36.60 -14.52
N VAL A 258 6.37 -35.55 -15.35
CA VAL A 258 7.08 -34.29 -15.04
C VAL A 258 6.34 -33.53 -13.94
N VAL A 259 5.01 -33.42 -14.04
CA VAL A 259 4.19 -32.69 -13.06
C VAL A 259 4.24 -33.37 -11.69
N LYS A 260 4.27 -34.70 -11.65
CA LYS A 260 4.48 -35.45 -10.40
C LYS A 260 5.80 -35.06 -9.71
N LEU A 261 6.90 -35.00 -10.47
CA LEU A 261 8.21 -34.60 -9.92
C LEU A 261 8.21 -33.15 -9.44
N ILE A 262 7.57 -32.23 -10.17
CA ILE A 262 7.38 -30.85 -9.72
C ILE A 262 6.71 -30.83 -8.35
N GLY A 263 5.64 -31.60 -8.16
CA GLY A 263 4.91 -31.69 -6.89
C GLY A 263 5.74 -32.22 -5.73
N GLU A 264 6.60 -33.21 -5.98
CA GLU A 264 7.50 -33.75 -4.96
C GLU A 264 8.46 -32.69 -4.42
N TYR A 265 8.94 -31.77 -5.26
CA TYR A 265 9.84 -30.69 -4.85
C TYR A 265 9.10 -29.48 -4.29
N THR A 266 8.00 -29.03 -4.89
CA THR A 266 7.30 -27.80 -4.46
C THR A 266 6.66 -27.93 -3.08
N GLN A 267 6.45 -29.16 -2.60
CA GLN A 267 5.96 -29.42 -1.24
C GLN A 267 7.08 -29.39 -0.17
N ILE A 268 8.34 -29.18 -0.56
CA ILE A 268 9.47 -29.11 0.37
C ILE A 268 9.59 -27.68 0.91
N SER A 269 9.51 -27.56 2.23
CA SER A 269 9.78 -26.34 2.97
C SER A 269 10.48 -26.66 4.29
N GLY A 270 11.41 -25.81 4.71
CA GLY A 270 12.23 -26.08 5.91
C GLY A 270 13.34 -25.06 6.13
N GLY A 271 14.38 -25.43 6.86
CA GLY A 271 15.55 -24.59 7.12
C GLY A 271 16.76 -25.07 6.32
N MET A 272 17.90 -25.18 7.00
CA MET A 272 19.15 -25.69 6.41
C MET A 272 19.05 -27.14 5.95
N ASP A 273 18.20 -27.94 6.59
CA ASP A 273 17.94 -29.36 6.27
C ASP A 273 17.45 -29.57 4.83
N VAL A 274 16.76 -28.57 4.26
CA VAL A 274 16.32 -28.62 2.87
C VAL A 274 17.51 -28.64 1.91
N LEU A 275 18.57 -27.88 2.20
CA LEU A 275 19.76 -27.86 1.35
C LEU A 275 20.48 -29.21 1.38
N ASP A 276 20.57 -29.83 2.56
CA ASP A 276 21.18 -31.15 2.72
C ASP A 276 20.37 -32.23 1.97
N ARG A 277 19.04 -32.14 2.03
CA ARG A 277 18.13 -33.02 1.27
C ARG A 277 18.32 -32.86 -0.24
N LEU A 278 18.43 -31.63 -0.74
CA LEU A 278 18.61 -31.37 -2.17
C LEU A 278 20.01 -31.79 -2.65
N ALA A 279 21.03 -31.63 -1.82
CA ALA A 279 22.40 -32.08 -2.13
C ALA A 279 22.51 -33.61 -2.19
N GLY A 280 21.69 -34.33 -1.42
CA GLY A 280 21.64 -35.80 -1.41
C GLY A 280 20.74 -36.43 -2.48
N ASP A 281 20.04 -35.64 -3.31
CA ASP A 281 19.14 -36.18 -4.34
C ASP A 281 19.91 -36.54 -5.62
N GLU A 282 20.01 -37.83 -5.94
CA GLU A 282 20.72 -38.33 -7.12
C GLU A 282 20.20 -37.72 -8.44
N ARG A 283 18.92 -37.32 -8.51
CA ARG A 283 18.33 -36.68 -9.71
C ARG A 283 18.91 -35.30 -9.97
N LEU A 284 19.42 -34.65 -8.93
CA LEU A 284 19.96 -33.30 -8.99
C LEU A 284 21.50 -33.30 -9.11
N ALA A 285 22.13 -34.46 -8.90
CA ALA A 285 23.58 -34.60 -8.81
C ALA A 285 24.31 -34.11 -10.07
N ASP A 286 23.75 -34.30 -11.27
CA ASP A 286 24.39 -33.88 -12.53
C ASP A 286 24.04 -32.43 -12.94
N ASN A 287 23.18 -31.74 -12.18
CA ASN A 287 22.74 -30.39 -12.53
C ASN A 287 23.71 -29.32 -12.01
N LYS A 288 24.58 -28.82 -12.90
CA LYS A 288 25.58 -27.78 -12.58
C LYS A 288 24.97 -26.50 -11.98
N THR A 289 23.77 -26.11 -12.41
CA THR A 289 23.10 -24.92 -11.86
C THR A 289 22.79 -25.12 -10.38
N ILE A 290 22.30 -26.31 -10.00
CA ILE A 290 22.02 -26.65 -8.60
C ILE A 290 23.32 -26.76 -7.81
N GLN A 291 24.34 -27.46 -8.33
CA GLN A 291 25.64 -27.61 -7.68
C GLN A 291 26.28 -26.26 -7.33
N ASN A 292 26.10 -25.25 -8.18
CA ASN A 292 26.60 -23.90 -7.92
C ASN A 292 25.69 -23.09 -6.97
N THR A 293 24.37 -23.30 -7.03
CA THR A 293 23.40 -22.49 -6.28
C THR A 293 23.27 -22.94 -4.81
N LEU A 294 23.38 -24.24 -4.52
CA LEU A 294 23.24 -24.75 -3.15
C LEU A 294 24.30 -24.16 -2.17
N PRO A 295 25.60 -24.07 -2.51
CA PRO A 295 26.60 -23.42 -1.66
C PRO A 295 26.32 -21.93 -1.42
N GLU A 296 25.82 -21.22 -2.43
CA GLU A 296 25.44 -19.81 -2.28
C GLU A 296 24.25 -19.65 -1.32
N LEU A 297 23.22 -20.50 -1.44
CA LEU A 297 22.10 -20.53 -0.50
C LEU A 297 22.52 -20.93 0.91
N ARG A 298 23.49 -21.85 1.04
CA ARG A 298 24.07 -22.20 2.33
C ARG A 298 24.71 -20.99 2.99
N THR A 299 25.50 -20.23 2.22
CA THR A 299 26.11 -18.97 2.66
C THR A 299 25.06 -17.96 3.14
N LEU A 300 23.95 -17.80 2.40
CA LEU A 300 22.84 -16.95 2.81
C LEU A 300 22.25 -17.39 4.16
N LEU A 301 21.98 -18.69 4.35
CA LEU A 301 21.40 -19.21 5.59
C LEU A 301 22.37 -19.07 6.77
N ASP A 302 23.67 -19.27 6.57
CA ASP A 302 24.68 -19.07 7.61
C ASP A 302 24.73 -17.59 8.05
N TYR A 303 24.60 -16.63 7.12
CA TYR A 303 24.47 -15.20 7.47
C TYR A 303 23.16 -14.90 8.19
N CYS A 304 22.05 -15.47 7.76
CA CYS A 304 20.76 -15.32 8.44
C CYS A 304 20.80 -15.89 9.87
N GLN A 305 21.56 -16.97 10.10
CA GLN A 305 21.82 -17.49 11.44
C GLN A 305 22.63 -16.52 12.28
N ALA A 306 23.71 -15.95 11.74
CA ALA A 306 24.52 -14.94 12.43
C ALA A 306 23.72 -13.66 12.75
N LEU A 307 22.78 -13.29 11.87
CA LEU A 307 21.85 -12.17 12.06
C LEU A 307 20.66 -12.50 12.97
N GLY A 308 20.54 -13.75 13.45
CA GLY A 308 19.54 -14.16 14.42
C GLY A 308 18.10 -14.17 13.90
N ILE A 309 17.88 -14.47 12.61
CA ILE A 309 16.54 -14.43 11.98
C ILE A 309 16.01 -15.81 11.52
N MET A 310 16.73 -16.88 11.86
CA MET A 310 16.43 -18.24 11.40
C MET A 310 15.13 -18.84 11.97
N ASP A 311 14.62 -18.31 13.07
CA ASP A 311 13.34 -18.73 13.66
C ASP A 311 12.14 -18.35 12.78
N ARG A 312 12.28 -17.30 11.95
CA ARG A 312 11.24 -16.79 11.05
C ARG A 312 11.46 -17.15 9.59
N LEU A 313 12.63 -17.67 9.23
CA LEU A 313 13.00 -17.91 7.84
C LEU A 313 12.72 -19.37 7.44
N ARG A 314 12.12 -19.57 6.26
CA ARG A 314 11.92 -20.89 5.65
C ARG A 314 12.36 -20.89 4.20
N LEU A 315 13.20 -21.85 3.82
CA LEU A 315 13.43 -22.17 2.42
C LEU A 315 12.17 -22.88 1.91
N ASP A 316 11.49 -22.33 0.91
CA ASP A 316 10.21 -22.85 0.40
C ASP A 316 10.28 -22.96 -1.13
N LEU A 317 10.28 -24.20 -1.64
CA LEU A 317 10.47 -24.47 -3.06
C LEU A 317 9.23 -24.17 -3.91
N SER A 318 8.07 -23.92 -3.29
CA SER A 318 6.87 -23.45 -4.00
C SER A 318 6.94 -21.96 -4.39
N LEU A 319 7.80 -21.17 -3.73
CA LEU A 319 7.88 -19.73 -3.97
C LEU A 319 8.49 -19.43 -5.34
N ALA A 320 7.66 -19.00 -6.30
CA ALA A 320 8.05 -18.76 -7.69
C ALA A 320 7.55 -17.39 -8.22
N ARG A 321 7.76 -16.32 -7.43
CA ARG A 321 7.32 -14.94 -7.75
C ARG A 321 8.30 -14.18 -8.65
N GLY A 322 7.79 -13.22 -9.44
CA GLY A 322 8.56 -12.13 -10.06
C GLY A 322 9.64 -12.58 -11.06
N LEU A 323 9.37 -13.66 -11.78
CA LEU A 323 10.34 -14.35 -12.65
C LEU A 323 10.82 -13.53 -13.84
N ASP A 324 10.13 -12.43 -14.14
CA ASP A 324 10.46 -11.60 -15.28
C ASP A 324 11.82 -10.91 -15.07
N TYR A 325 12.12 -10.42 -13.86
CA TYR A 325 13.33 -9.64 -13.60
C TYR A 325 14.23 -10.15 -12.46
N TYR A 326 13.77 -11.03 -11.58
CA TYR A 326 14.64 -11.60 -10.56
C TYR A 326 15.67 -12.58 -11.16
N THR A 327 16.93 -12.42 -10.77
CA THR A 327 18.09 -13.20 -11.22
C THR A 327 18.64 -14.13 -10.13
N GLY A 328 18.34 -13.83 -8.86
CA GLY A 328 18.91 -14.51 -7.70
C GLY A 328 17.88 -14.96 -6.68
N VAL A 329 18.12 -14.63 -5.41
CA VAL A 329 17.19 -14.90 -4.31
C VAL A 329 15.85 -14.22 -4.54
N ILE A 330 14.78 -14.85 -4.07
CA ILE A 330 13.41 -14.34 -4.07
C ILE A 330 12.87 -14.61 -2.67
N TYR A 331 12.15 -13.65 -2.10
CA TYR A 331 11.57 -13.82 -0.77
C TYR A 331 10.22 -13.14 -0.63
N GLU A 332 9.40 -13.71 0.26
CA GLU A 332 8.04 -13.29 0.54
C GLU A 332 7.74 -13.50 2.03
N ALA A 333 7.28 -12.44 2.71
CA ALA A 333 6.86 -12.52 4.10
C ALA A 333 5.34 -12.60 4.20
N VAL A 334 4.84 -13.52 5.02
CA VAL A 334 3.41 -13.79 5.22
C VAL A 334 3.11 -13.82 6.71
N LEU A 335 1.99 -13.21 7.13
CA LEU A 335 1.53 -13.28 8.51
C LEU A 335 0.84 -14.63 8.78
N THR A 336 1.14 -15.26 9.92
CA THR A 336 0.58 -16.52 10.38
C THR A 336 -0.51 -16.26 11.44
N GLY A 337 -1.62 -17.01 11.41
CA GLY A 337 -2.65 -16.96 12.47
C GLY A 337 -3.86 -16.04 12.23
N PHE A 338 -3.98 -15.37 11.09
CA PHE A 338 -5.16 -14.56 10.76
C PHE A 338 -6.15 -15.30 9.87
N ILE A 339 -7.13 -15.98 10.47
CA ILE A 339 -8.31 -16.50 9.76
C ILE A 339 -9.37 -15.40 9.73
N HIS A 340 -9.67 -14.84 8.55
CA HIS A 340 -10.79 -13.91 8.41
C HIS A 340 -12.11 -14.69 8.48
N ASN A 341 -12.88 -14.50 9.57
CA ASN A 341 -14.22 -15.08 9.72
C ASN A 341 -15.27 -13.98 9.48
N PRO A 342 -15.97 -13.94 8.33
CA PRO A 342 -16.86 -12.84 7.96
C PRO A 342 -18.19 -12.79 8.75
N ILE A 343 -18.42 -13.69 9.72
CA ILE A 343 -19.73 -13.81 10.41
C ILE A 343 -19.91 -12.83 11.58
N THR A 344 -18.90 -12.06 12.01
CA THR A 344 -19.04 -11.13 13.15
C THR A 344 -19.21 -9.65 12.80
N ALA A 345 -19.69 -9.34 11.60
CA ALA A 345 -20.09 -7.97 11.19
C ALA A 345 -21.61 -7.79 11.05
N ALA A 346 -22.42 -8.53 11.81
CA ALA A 346 -23.88 -8.40 11.77
C ALA A 346 -24.53 -8.46 13.16
N VAL A 347 -24.11 -7.64 14.13
CA VAL A 347 -25.00 -7.29 15.25
C VAL A 347 -24.70 -5.89 15.81
N SER A 348 -25.37 -4.87 15.29
CA SER A 348 -25.82 -3.71 16.09
C SER A 348 -26.86 -2.89 15.30
N ALA A 349 -28.01 -3.49 15.03
CA ALA A 349 -29.24 -2.74 14.76
C ALA A 349 -30.20 -3.02 15.92
N ALA A 350 -30.54 -1.97 16.65
CA ALA A 350 -31.48 -2.01 17.78
C ALA A 350 -32.86 -2.54 17.32
N PRO A 351 -33.62 -3.21 18.21
CA PRO A 351 -34.86 -3.87 17.83
C PRO A 351 -35.97 -2.83 17.60
N ALA A 352 -36.36 -2.64 16.33
CA ALA A 352 -37.62 -1.98 15.99
C ALA A 352 -38.75 -3.01 16.09
N GLN A 353 -39.80 -2.61 16.80
CA GLN A 353 -40.97 -3.40 17.17
C GLN A 353 -41.68 -4.03 15.97
N ALA A 354 -42.11 -5.27 16.16
CA ALA A 354 -42.91 -6.04 15.23
C ALA A 354 -44.26 -5.36 14.97
N ALA A 355 -44.56 -5.12 13.69
CA ALA A 355 -45.91 -4.89 13.19
C ALA A 355 -46.14 -5.80 11.99
N GLU A 356 -47.13 -6.68 12.11
CA GLU A 356 -47.59 -7.61 11.09
C GLU A 356 -48.07 -6.88 9.82
N GLN A 357 -47.77 -7.43 8.64
CA GLN A 357 -48.64 -7.27 7.46
C GLN A 357 -48.67 -8.53 6.58
N PRO A 358 -49.79 -8.78 5.87
CA PRO A 358 -50.15 -10.07 5.30
C PRO A 358 -49.76 -10.22 3.82
N GLN A 359 -49.84 -11.47 3.38
CA GLN A 359 -49.55 -11.99 2.05
C GLN A 359 -50.34 -11.34 0.89
N GLY A 360 -49.67 -11.18 -0.25
CA GLY A 360 -50.27 -11.46 -1.57
C GLY A 360 -50.07 -10.40 -2.67
N LYS A 361 -49.20 -10.69 -3.66
CA LYS A 361 -49.51 -10.89 -5.11
C LYS A 361 -48.27 -10.73 -6.00
N LYS A 362 -48.14 -11.68 -6.94
CA LYS A 362 -47.13 -11.77 -8.02
C LYS A 362 -47.30 -10.65 -9.06
N SER A 363 -46.19 -10.12 -9.61
CA SER A 363 -45.95 -10.14 -11.08
C SER A 363 -44.54 -9.70 -11.52
N LYS A 364 -44.01 -10.46 -12.49
CA LYS A 364 -43.07 -10.16 -13.60
C LYS A 364 -41.58 -9.83 -13.34
N ARG A 365 -40.74 -10.79 -13.72
CA ARG A 365 -39.30 -10.70 -14.08
C ARG A 365 -39.07 -9.72 -15.24
N PRO A 366 -37.85 -9.16 -15.37
CA PRO A 366 -37.03 -9.56 -16.50
C PRO A 366 -35.54 -9.78 -16.20
N ALA A 367 -34.99 -10.73 -16.98
CA ALA A 367 -33.64 -10.83 -17.55
C ALA A 367 -32.41 -10.95 -16.64
N ALA A 368 -31.59 -11.94 -17.01
CA ALA A 368 -30.37 -12.41 -16.39
C ALA A 368 -29.31 -11.30 -16.20
N ALA A 369 -28.76 -11.26 -14.99
CA ALA A 369 -27.39 -10.82 -14.77
C ALA A 369 -26.56 -12.10 -14.64
N ASP A 370 -25.51 -12.20 -15.44
CA ASP A 370 -24.56 -13.31 -15.43
C ASP A 370 -24.04 -13.55 -14.01
N GLU A 371 -24.43 -14.67 -13.41
CA GLU A 371 -23.74 -15.25 -12.26
C GLU A 371 -22.39 -15.74 -12.79
N ILE A 372 -21.34 -14.94 -12.58
CA ILE A 372 -19.97 -15.37 -12.82
C ILE A 372 -19.55 -16.17 -11.61
N GLU A 373 -19.36 -17.47 -11.83
CA GLU A 373 -18.76 -18.43 -10.90
C GLU A 373 -17.40 -17.91 -10.41
N ASP A 374 -17.33 -17.64 -9.10
CA ASP A 374 -16.13 -17.29 -8.35
C ASP A 374 -15.35 -18.59 -8.08
N ALA A 375 -14.37 -18.88 -8.94
CA ALA A 375 -13.45 -19.98 -8.75
C ALA A 375 -12.45 -19.65 -7.62
N GLY A 376 -12.79 -20.11 -6.42
CA GLY A 376 -11.86 -20.71 -5.45
C GLY A 376 -10.65 -19.89 -5.02
N ASP A 377 -10.82 -19.00 -4.03
CA ASP A 377 -9.77 -18.69 -3.06
C ASP A 377 -10.25 -19.23 -1.70
N THR A 378 -9.48 -20.11 -1.06
CA THR A 378 -9.76 -20.54 0.33
C THR A 378 -9.85 -19.33 1.26
N GLU A 379 -10.98 -19.22 1.95
CA GLU A 379 -11.25 -18.22 2.98
C GLU A 379 -10.18 -18.28 4.09
N GLY A 380 -9.39 -17.21 4.26
CA GLY A 380 -8.66 -16.99 5.51
C GLY A 380 -7.13 -16.92 5.47
N ALA A 381 -6.46 -16.77 4.32
CA ALA A 381 -5.04 -16.42 4.31
C ALA A 381 -4.85 -14.89 4.19
N VAL A 382 -4.25 -14.25 5.20
CA VAL A 382 -3.68 -12.91 5.02
C VAL A 382 -2.48 -13.06 4.12
N GLY A 383 -2.61 -12.68 2.85
CA GLY A 383 -1.53 -12.83 1.87
C GLY A 383 -0.25 -12.08 2.24
N SER A 384 0.78 -12.15 1.39
CA SER A 384 2.08 -11.48 1.63
C SER A 384 2.06 -10.02 2.06
N VAL A 385 2.82 -9.69 3.09
CA VAL A 385 2.97 -8.33 3.63
C VAL A 385 4.27 -7.67 3.21
N ALA A 386 5.26 -8.45 2.76
CA ALA A 386 6.49 -7.96 2.16
C ALA A 386 6.99 -8.96 1.12
N GLY A 387 7.77 -8.48 0.16
CA GLY A 387 8.44 -9.34 -0.81
C GLY A 387 9.60 -8.63 -1.47
N GLY A 388 10.46 -9.39 -2.15
CA GLY A 388 11.63 -8.83 -2.79
C GLY A 388 12.52 -9.92 -3.38
N GLY A 389 13.71 -9.50 -3.79
CA GLY A 389 14.69 -10.40 -4.39
C GLY A 389 15.82 -9.66 -5.08
N ARG A 390 16.71 -10.44 -5.69
CA ARG A 390 17.88 -9.96 -6.44
C ARG A 390 17.58 -9.85 -7.93
N TYR A 391 17.92 -8.72 -8.55
CA TYR A 391 17.59 -8.36 -9.93
C TYR A 391 18.75 -7.66 -10.65
N ASP A 392 19.79 -8.41 -10.99
CA ASP A 392 21.08 -7.84 -11.40
C ASP A 392 21.08 -7.14 -12.77
N ASN A 393 20.10 -7.45 -13.62
CA ASN A 393 20.08 -7.02 -15.02
C ASN A 393 19.23 -5.77 -15.28
N LEU A 394 18.48 -5.28 -14.29
CA LEU A 394 17.47 -4.23 -14.51
C LEU A 394 18.11 -2.88 -14.88
N VAL A 395 19.21 -2.50 -14.24
CA VAL A 395 19.92 -1.25 -14.54
C VAL A 395 20.54 -1.29 -15.94
N ASP A 396 21.02 -2.46 -16.37
CA ASP A 396 21.64 -2.66 -17.68
C ASP A 396 20.65 -2.45 -18.85
N LEU A 397 19.34 -2.58 -18.61
CA LEU A 397 18.32 -2.24 -19.59
C LEU A 397 18.24 -0.75 -19.92
N PHE A 398 18.77 0.10 -19.04
CA PHE A 398 18.80 1.56 -19.22
C PHE A 398 20.18 2.08 -19.59
N CYS A 399 21.24 1.40 -19.12
CA CYS A 399 22.62 1.72 -19.46
C CYS A 399 23.38 0.42 -19.76
N PRO A 400 23.40 -0.04 -21.03
CA PRO A 400 24.08 -1.29 -21.39
C PRO A 400 25.54 -1.30 -20.98
N GLY A 401 25.95 -2.35 -20.26
CA GLY A 401 27.32 -2.52 -19.76
C GLY A 401 27.60 -1.81 -18.43
N SER A 402 26.59 -1.23 -17.76
CA SER A 402 26.75 -0.62 -16.45
C SER A 402 27.10 -1.64 -15.36
N ARG A 403 26.58 -2.88 -15.49
CA ARG A 403 26.67 -4.04 -14.61
C ARG A 403 26.54 -3.65 -13.14
N VAL A 404 25.41 -3.04 -12.78
CA VAL A 404 25.09 -2.68 -11.40
C VAL A 404 24.11 -3.70 -10.83
N PRO A 405 24.58 -4.71 -10.09
CA PRO A 405 23.70 -5.69 -9.48
C PRO A 405 22.88 -5.04 -8.36
N CYS A 406 21.65 -5.50 -8.18
CA CYS A 406 20.71 -4.93 -7.23
C CYS A 406 19.98 -6.03 -6.46
N VAL A 407 19.71 -5.78 -5.19
CA VAL A 407 18.79 -6.57 -4.36
C VAL A 407 17.94 -5.63 -3.52
N GLY A 408 16.69 -5.97 -3.31
CA GLY A 408 15.80 -5.14 -2.51
C GLY A 408 14.48 -5.78 -2.15
N LEU A 409 13.73 -5.05 -1.34
CA LEU A 409 12.48 -5.47 -0.72
C LEU A 409 11.43 -4.36 -0.82
N SER A 410 10.16 -4.74 -0.75
CA SER A 410 9.01 -3.84 -0.73
C SER A 410 8.00 -4.30 0.31
N PHE A 411 7.51 -3.38 1.15
CA PHE A 411 6.38 -3.66 2.06
C PHE A 411 5.04 -3.29 1.41
N GLY A 412 4.09 -4.22 1.51
CA GLY A 412 2.69 -4.05 1.11
C GLY A 412 1.89 -3.32 2.19
N ILE A 413 1.99 -1.98 2.19
CA ILE A 413 1.47 -1.14 3.28
C ILE A 413 -0.03 -1.31 3.52
N GLU A 414 -0.83 -1.44 2.46
CA GLU A 414 -2.29 -1.57 2.63
C GLU A 414 -2.69 -2.77 3.49
N ARG A 415 -1.92 -3.87 3.41
CA ARG A 415 -2.19 -5.07 4.19
C ARG A 415 -1.73 -4.92 5.64
N LEU A 416 -0.56 -4.31 5.87
CA LEU A 416 -0.08 -3.96 7.21
C LEU A 416 -1.08 -3.04 7.93
N LEU A 417 -1.62 -2.03 7.25
CA LEU A 417 -2.64 -1.14 7.80
C LEU A 417 -3.93 -1.88 8.15
N ALA A 418 -4.42 -2.73 7.25
CA ALA A 418 -5.65 -3.48 7.48
C ALA A 418 -5.54 -4.34 8.75
N VAL A 419 -4.41 -5.01 8.93
CA VAL A 419 -4.14 -5.84 10.13
C VAL A 419 -3.98 -4.97 11.37
N SER A 420 -3.22 -3.87 11.30
CA SER A 420 -3.04 -2.95 12.42
C SER A 420 -4.37 -2.33 12.88
N GLU A 421 -5.25 -1.95 11.94
CA GLU A 421 -6.59 -1.46 12.24
C GLU A 421 -7.48 -2.54 12.89
N MET A 422 -7.40 -3.78 12.42
CA MET A 422 -8.14 -4.91 12.99
C MET A 422 -7.69 -5.21 14.42
N LEU A 423 -6.38 -5.29 14.67
CA LEU A 423 -5.81 -5.53 16.00
C LEU A 423 -6.15 -4.38 16.97
N SER A 424 -6.06 -3.13 16.51
CA SER A 424 -6.43 -1.96 17.31
C SER A 424 -7.89 -2.01 17.75
N LYS A 425 -8.82 -2.38 16.85
CA LYS A 425 -10.24 -2.54 17.18
C LYS A 425 -10.49 -3.68 18.18
N ARG A 426 -9.75 -4.79 18.05
CA ARG A 426 -9.86 -5.94 18.97
C ARG A 426 -9.37 -5.58 20.37
N ASN A 427 -8.25 -4.86 20.48
CA ASN A 427 -7.69 -4.43 21.76
C ASN A 427 -8.52 -3.33 22.44
N ALA A 428 -9.13 -2.43 21.64
CA ALA A 428 -10.05 -1.40 22.15
C ALA A 428 -11.35 -1.97 22.75
N ALA A 429 -11.71 -3.23 22.44
CA ALA A 429 -12.83 -3.91 23.11
C ALA A 429 -12.51 -4.29 24.58
N GLY A 430 -11.23 -4.30 24.98
CA GLY A 430 -10.76 -4.58 26.34
C GLY A 430 -10.25 -3.35 27.12
N ALA A 431 -9.78 -2.31 26.42
CA ALA A 431 -9.25 -1.08 27.04
C ALA A 431 -9.90 0.17 26.44
N LYS A 432 -10.30 1.15 27.28
CA LYS A 432 -10.83 2.46 26.87
C LYS A 432 -9.75 3.40 26.28
N SER A 433 -8.81 2.88 25.50
CA SER A 433 -7.83 3.70 24.78
C SER A 433 -8.46 4.18 23.47
N VAL A 434 -8.72 5.48 23.37
CA VAL A 434 -9.21 6.11 22.14
C VAL A 434 -8.02 6.38 21.24
N LEU A 435 -7.96 5.72 20.08
CA LEU A 435 -6.94 6.02 19.06
C LEU A 435 -7.10 7.48 18.60
N ARG A 436 -6.12 8.32 18.93
CA ARG A 436 -6.19 9.77 18.73
C ARG A 436 -5.82 10.15 17.30
N ALA A 437 -6.68 10.93 16.64
CA ALA A 437 -6.38 11.52 15.34
C ALA A 437 -5.43 12.74 15.43
N THR A 438 -5.20 13.27 16.63
CA THR A 438 -4.35 14.43 16.88
C THR A 438 -3.35 14.13 17.97
N GLU A 439 -2.21 14.82 17.95
CA GLU A 439 -1.18 14.73 18.96
C GLU A 439 -1.25 15.88 19.99
N THR A 440 -2.41 16.54 20.13
CA THR A 440 -2.55 17.69 21.03
C THR A 440 -2.24 17.28 22.47
N ASP A 441 -1.20 17.85 23.07
CA ASP A 441 -0.81 17.57 24.45
C ASP A 441 -1.73 18.27 25.43
N VAL A 442 -2.14 19.50 25.11
CA VAL A 442 -2.82 20.39 26.04
C VAL A 442 -3.92 21.23 25.39
N MET A 443 -5.06 21.35 26.04
CA MET A 443 -6.14 22.26 25.65
C MET A 443 -6.17 23.48 26.57
N VAL A 444 -6.09 24.68 25.99
CA VAL A 444 -6.28 25.92 26.75
C VAL A 444 -7.78 26.24 26.81
N ILE A 445 -8.30 26.26 28.03
CA ILE A 445 -9.71 26.41 28.38
C ILE A 445 -9.90 27.75 29.08
N VAL A 446 -10.96 28.47 28.72
CA VAL A 446 -11.39 29.68 29.44
C VAL A 446 -12.62 29.37 30.29
N ALA A 447 -12.62 29.86 31.54
CA ALA A 447 -13.74 29.73 32.47
C ALA A 447 -14.77 30.86 32.32
N HIS A 448 -14.32 32.07 31.95
CA HIS A 448 -15.14 33.28 31.86
C HIS A 448 -15.09 33.94 30.48
N LYS A 449 -15.99 34.90 30.26
CA LYS A 449 -16.05 35.70 29.03
C LYS A 449 -14.92 36.74 29.01
N GLY A 450 -14.52 37.20 27.81
CA GLY A 450 -13.53 38.28 27.67
C GLY A 450 -12.06 37.83 27.67
N LEU A 451 -11.79 36.55 27.95
CA LEU A 451 -10.43 36.00 28.08
C LEU A 451 -9.79 35.54 26.76
N ILE A 452 -10.26 36.04 25.61
CA ILE A 452 -9.76 35.60 24.30
C ILE A 452 -8.27 35.95 24.13
N VAL A 453 -7.87 37.16 24.51
CA VAL A 453 -6.47 37.61 24.39
C VAL A 453 -5.57 36.76 25.28
N ALA A 454 -5.91 36.59 26.55
CA ALA A 454 -5.15 35.75 27.49
C ALA A 454 -5.02 34.29 27.00
N ARG A 455 -6.10 33.73 26.43
CA ARG A 455 -6.08 32.40 25.81
C ARG A 455 -5.08 32.32 24.66
N LEU A 456 -5.08 33.29 23.76
CA LEU A 456 -4.15 33.32 22.62
C LEU A 456 -2.70 33.50 23.08
N GLU A 457 -2.44 34.37 24.05
CA GLU A 457 -1.09 34.55 24.59
C GLU A 457 -0.56 33.29 25.27
N LEU A 458 -1.44 32.54 25.97
CA LEU A 458 -1.04 31.29 26.60
C LEU A 458 -0.78 30.19 25.58
N CYS A 459 -1.62 30.07 24.55
CA CYS A 459 -1.36 29.16 23.42
C CYS A 459 -0.03 29.50 22.74
N ARG A 460 0.25 30.79 22.50
CA ARG A 460 1.54 31.24 21.96
C ARG A 460 2.71 30.80 22.84
N LEU A 461 2.62 31.03 24.16
CA LEU A 461 3.66 30.59 25.11
C LEU A 461 3.96 29.09 24.98
N LEU A 462 2.91 28.27 24.87
CA LEU A 462 3.04 26.81 24.75
C LEU A 462 3.62 26.41 23.39
N TRP A 463 3.18 27.03 22.30
CA TRP A 463 3.73 26.78 20.96
C TRP A 463 5.18 27.23 20.81
N ASP A 464 5.53 28.41 21.37
CA ASP A 464 6.91 28.91 21.42
C ASP A 464 7.83 27.90 22.17
N ALA A 465 7.28 27.20 23.17
CA ALA A 465 7.95 26.13 23.91
C ALA A 465 7.89 24.73 23.25
N LYS A 466 7.35 24.64 22.02
CA LYS A 466 7.15 23.40 21.22
C LYS A 466 6.21 22.38 21.85
N ILE A 467 5.21 22.85 22.61
CA ILE A 467 4.14 22.01 23.18
C ILE A 467 2.94 22.06 22.24
N LYS A 468 2.31 20.91 21.99
CA LYS A 468 1.18 20.80 21.03
C LYS A 468 -0.10 21.27 21.71
N ALA A 469 -0.33 22.59 21.73
CA ALA A 469 -1.50 23.19 22.36
C ALA A 469 -2.65 23.43 21.37
N ALA A 470 -3.89 23.31 21.86
CA ALA A 470 -5.11 23.69 21.12
C ALA A 470 -6.01 24.60 21.97
N PHE A 471 -6.97 25.26 21.33
CA PHE A 471 -8.00 26.05 22.00
C PHE A 471 -9.30 26.09 21.18
N SER A 472 -10.40 26.47 21.82
CA SER A 472 -11.69 26.58 21.13
C SER A 472 -11.77 27.86 20.28
N HIS A 473 -12.15 27.72 19.01
CA HIS A 473 -12.41 28.84 18.10
C HIS A 473 -13.73 29.59 18.39
N LYS A 474 -14.48 29.19 19.42
CA LYS A 474 -15.64 29.98 19.88
C LYS A 474 -15.17 31.21 20.66
N ASN A 475 -15.87 32.32 20.51
CA ASN A 475 -15.65 33.53 21.30
C ASN A 475 -15.97 33.31 22.79
N GLN A 476 -17.00 32.51 23.08
CA GLN A 476 -17.46 32.20 24.43
C GLN A 476 -17.76 30.69 24.56
N PRO A 477 -16.73 29.83 24.58
CA PRO A 477 -16.94 28.40 24.76
C PRO A 477 -17.39 28.11 26.20
N LYS A 478 -18.30 27.16 26.37
CA LYS A 478 -18.63 26.63 27.70
C LYS A 478 -17.48 25.75 28.19
N ILE A 479 -17.17 25.82 29.48
CA ILE A 479 -16.10 24.98 30.06
C ILE A 479 -16.39 23.49 29.90
N LEU A 480 -17.65 23.07 30.09
CA LEU A 480 -18.08 21.68 29.95
C LEU A 480 -17.83 21.16 28.53
N ASP A 481 -18.24 21.91 27.49
CA ASP A 481 -18.02 21.53 26.09
C ASP A 481 -16.53 21.36 25.77
N GLN A 482 -15.66 22.17 26.38
CA GLN A 482 -14.21 22.10 26.17
C GLN A 482 -13.60 20.88 26.87
N LEU A 483 -14.03 20.56 28.09
CA LEU A 483 -13.60 19.36 28.80
C LEU A 483 -14.09 18.09 28.11
N GLN A 484 -15.35 18.06 27.66
CA GLN A 484 -15.90 16.96 26.84
C GLN A 484 -15.16 16.79 25.51
N TYR A 485 -14.73 17.90 24.89
CA TYR A 485 -13.87 17.83 23.72
C TYR A 485 -12.53 17.16 24.04
N CYS A 486 -11.91 17.48 25.18
CA CYS A 486 -10.68 16.82 25.62
C CYS A 486 -10.89 15.32 25.84
N GLU A 487 -11.97 14.95 26.55
CA GLU A 487 -12.33 13.53 26.82
C GLU A 487 -12.57 12.76 25.50
N SER A 488 -13.35 13.31 24.58
CA SER A 488 -13.70 12.65 23.30
C SER A 488 -12.54 12.56 22.30
N THR A 489 -11.56 13.47 22.37
CA THR A 489 -10.38 13.48 21.49
C THR A 489 -9.11 12.92 22.15
N GLY A 490 -9.21 12.52 23.42
CA GLY A 490 -8.12 11.95 24.20
C GLY A 490 -7.02 12.95 24.59
N ILE A 491 -7.30 14.26 24.60
CA ILE A 491 -6.31 15.27 25.05
C ILE A 491 -6.06 15.06 26.56
N PRO A 492 -4.81 14.84 26.99
CA PRO A 492 -4.54 14.40 28.36
C PRO A 492 -4.58 15.55 29.39
N ILE A 493 -4.25 16.77 28.97
CA ILE A 493 -4.07 17.92 29.87
C ILE A 493 -4.96 19.07 29.42
N ALA A 494 -5.58 19.76 30.38
CA ALA A 494 -6.22 21.06 30.16
C ALA A 494 -5.57 22.14 31.02
N VAL A 495 -5.42 23.34 30.47
CA VAL A 495 -4.99 24.53 31.18
C VAL A 495 -6.15 25.50 31.24
N ILE A 496 -6.68 25.74 32.43
CA ILE A 496 -7.87 26.56 32.67
C ILE A 496 -7.45 27.96 33.09
N ILE A 497 -8.00 28.95 32.38
CA ILE A 497 -7.78 30.38 32.60
C ILE A 497 -9.05 30.98 33.24
N GLY A 498 -8.86 31.67 34.36
CA GLY A 498 -9.85 32.53 35.00
C GLY A 498 -9.26 33.90 35.36
N ASP A 499 -10.13 34.89 35.60
CA ASP A 499 -9.71 36.28 35.86
C ASP A 499 -8.88 36.40 37.15
N GLY A 500 -9.29 35.69 38.21
CA GLY A 500 -8.59 35.72 39.50
C GLY A 500 -7.23 35.02 39.46
N GLU A 501 -7.11 33.95 38.68
CA GLU A 501 -5.84 33.26 38.44
C GLU A 501 -4.87 34.13 37.63
N LEU A 502 -5.37 34.80 36.57
CA LEU A 502 -4.56 35.69 35.74
C LEU A 502 -4.00 36.88 36.53
N GLN A 503 -4.79 37.49 37.42
CA GLN A 503 -4.31 38.58 38.29
C GLN A 503 -3.19 38.14 39.23
N ARG A 504 -3.19 36.86 39.63
CA ARG A 504 -2.13 36.25 40.46
C ARG A 504 -0.96 35.69 39.66
N GLY A 505 -0.99 35.79 38.32
CA GLY A 505 0.05 35.23 37.45
C GLY A 505 0.08 33.70 37.38
N VAL A 506 -1.00 33.03 37.78
CA VAL A 506 -1.13 31.57 37.79
C VAL A 506 -2.18 31.09 36.79
N VAL A 507 -2.16 29.81 36.48
CA VAL A 507 -3.20 29.10 35.72
C VAL A 507 -3.49 27.77 36.41
N LYS A 508 -4.66 27.17 36.14
CA LYS A 508 -5.00 25.84 36.65
C LYS A 508 -4.62 24.78 35.62
N LEU A 509 -3.75 23.86 36.00
CA LEU A 509 -3.41 22.68 35.22
C LEU A 509 -4.30 21.52 35.69
N ARG A 510 -5.02 20.90 34.76
CA ARG A 510 -5.94 19.79 35.02
C ARG A 510 -5.53 18.56 34.23
N ARG A 511 -5.42 17.41 34.91
CA ARG A 511 -5.34 16.10 34.24
C ARG A 511 -6.74 15.64 33.88
N ILE A 512 -6.98 15.31 32.61
CA ILE A 512 -8.33 14.99 32.12
C ILE A 512 -8.83 13.64 32.67
N SER A 513 -7.95 12.64 32.75
CA SER A 513 -8.29 11.29 33.23
C SER A 513 -8.62 11.24 34.72
N SER A 514 -7.75 11.78 35.58
CA SER A 514 -7.95 11.75 37.04
C SER A 514 -8.81 12.89 37.56
N ARG A 515 -8.98 13.97 36.76
CA ARG A 515 -9.65 15.21 37.14
C ARG A 515 -8.94 16.00 38.23
N ASP A 516 -7.69 15.66 38.55
CA ASP A 516 -6.87 16.43 39.48
C ASP A 516 -6.52 17.79 38.89
N GLU A 517 -6.63 18.83 39.73
CA GLU A 517 -6.35 20.22 39.38
C GLU A 517 -5.33 20.80 40.36
N ARG A 518 -4.37 21.57 39.84
CA ARG A 518 -3.45 22.36 40.66
C ARG A 518 -3.11 23.70 40.00
N GLU A 519 -2.72 24.67 40.81
CA GLU A 519 -2.26 25.96 40.31
C GLU A 519 -0.78 25.90 39.94
N VAL A 520 -0.44 26.52 38.82
CA VAL A 520 0.93 26.57 38.27
C VAL A 520 1.22 28.01 37.86
N LEU A 521 2.42 28.48 38.16
CA LEU A 521 2.89 29.80 37.69
C LEU A 521 2.93 29.82 36.17
N ARG A 522 2.41 30.88 35.56
CA ARG A 522 2.37 31.01 34.09
C ARG A 522 3.76 30.92 33.45
N SER A 523 4.79 31.39 34.14
CA SER A 523 6.20 31.32 33.71
C SER A 523 6.75 29.89 33.68
N GLU A 524 6.25 28.99 34.54
CA GLU A 524 6.74 27.61 34.69
C GLU A 524 5.88 26.61 33.93
N LEU A 525 4.71 27.03 33.45
CA LEU A 525 3.73 26.20 32.77
C LEU A 525 4.32 25.28 31.68
N PRO A 526 5.22 25.75 30.78
CA PRO A 526 5.78 24.85 29.77
C PRO A 526 6.62 23.71 30.35
N ALA A 527 7.40 23.98 31.40
CA ALA A 527 8.21 22.95 32.06
C ALA A 527 7.32 21.93 32.78
N GLU A 528 6.28 22.42 33.43
CA GLU A 528 5.33 21.59 34.17
C GLU A 528 4.52 20.66 33.27
N ILE A 529 4.06 21.14 32.12
CA ILE A 529 3.38 20.30 31.12
C ILE A 529 4.31 19.22 30.59
N LYS A 530 5.59 19.54 30.33
CA LYS A 530 6.57 18.54 29.86
C LYS A 530 6.78 17.44 30.90
N ARG A 531 6.87 17.80 32.19
CA ARG A 531 6.97 16.82 33.29
C ARG A 531 5.74 15.91 33.34
N GLU A 532 4.54 16.49 33.28
CA GLU A 532 3.29 15.73 33.30
C GLU A 532 3.16 14.76 32.12
N LEU A 533 3.53 15.19 30.91
CA LEU A 533 3.52 14.32 29.73
C LEU A 533 4.52 13.16 29.87
N GLN A 534 5.67 13.39 30.49
CA GLN A 534 6.64 12.32 30.79
C GLN A 534 6.04 11.30 31.76
N GLU A 535 5.47 11.75 32.88
CA GLU A 535 4.82 10.87 33.87
C GLU A 535 3.71 10.02 33.25
N LEU A 536 2.85 10.62 32.42
CA LEU A 536 1.79 9.92 31.71
C LEU A 536 2.32 8.86 30.73
N SER A 537 3.42 9.17 30.02
CA SER A 537 4.03 8.22 29.09
C SER A 537 4.65 7.00 29.78
N SER A 538 5.17 7.18 31.01
CA SER A 538 5.69 6.07 31.82
C SER A 538 4.62 5.20 32.49
N SER A 539 3.43 5.74 32.77
CA SER A 539 2.32 4.97 33.34
C SER A 539 1.57 4.10 32.31
N ASP A 540 1.61 4.47 31.03
CA ASP A 540 1.02 3.70 29.92
C ASP A 540 1.97 2.60 29.38
N ALA A 541 3.21 2.53 29.88
CA ALA A 541 4.25 1.56 29.48
C ALA A 541 4.32 0.31 30.38
N ILE A 542 3.36 0.15 31.31
CA ILE A 542 3.15 -1.02 32.19
C ILE A 542 1.80 -1.63 31.82
#